data_AF-A0A9X6WGE3-F1
#
_entry.id   AF-A0A9X6WGE3-F1
#
_cell.length_a   1.000
_cell.length_b   1.000
_cell.length_c   1.000
_cell.angle_alpha   90.00
_cell.angle_beta   90.00
_cell.angle_gamma   90.00
#
_symmetry.space_group_name_H-M   'P 1'
#
loop_
_entity.id
_entity.type
_entity.pdbx_description
1 polymer ?
#
loop_
_entity_poly.entity_id
_entity_poly.type
_entity_poly.pdbx_seq_one_letter_code
_entity_poly.pdbx_strand_id
1 'polypeptide(L)'
;MTVYYIKSVKWTKHKETNPSGEDIWWGPNNSGYTKDITQAGIYTEEQVIDHRKHHGQNVSEIVPIDVQPWSDETIQMNKFHLSKQKELIEHWNQKLDEAQKLVKHAKENVNSYQESVKQLNMELKIQEMLKNN
;
A
#
# COMPACT_ATOMS: atom_id res chain seq x y z
N MET A 1 -17.55 -16.37 9.17
CA MET A 1 -16.83 -16.61 7.90
C MET A 1 -15.75 -17.61 8.20
N THR A 2 -15.79 -18.78 7.57
CA THR A 2 -14.74 -19.81 7.73
C THR A 2 -13.63 -19.50 6.74
N VAL A 3 -12.39 -19.48 7.21
CA VAL A 3 -11.20 -19.34 6.37
C VAL A 3 -10.34 -20.59 6.49
N TYR A 4 -9.47 -20.81 5.52
CA TYR A 4 -8.77 -22.08 5.35
C TYR A 4 -7.29 -21.86 5.08
N TYR A 5 -6.47 -22.78 5.58
CA TYR A 5 -5.15 -23.04 5.02
C TYR A 5 -5.28 -24.06 3.88
N ILE A 6 -4.38 -23.96 2.90
CA ILE A 6 -4.25 -24.93 1.81
C ILE A 6 -2.94 -25.69 1.99
N LYS A 7 -3.01 -26.96 2.35
CA LYS A 7 -1.86 -27.84 2.50
C LYS A 7 -1.55 -28.55 1.18
N SER A 8 -0.30 -28.53 0.73
CA SER A 8 0.11 -29.27 -0.45
C SER A 8 0.38 -30.74 -0.11
N VAL A 9 -0.48 -31.64 -0.58
CA VAL A 9 -0.30 -33.08 -0.42
C VAL A 9 0.94 -33.57 -1.15
N LYS A 10 1.17 -33.05 -2.37
CA LYS A 10 2.32 -33.42 -3.20
C LYS A 10 3.63 -33.09 -2.50
N TRP A 11 3.81 -31.85 -2.07
CA TRP A 11 5.08 -31.40 -1.50
C TRP A 11 5.30 -31.94 -0.08
N THR A 12 4.24 -32.08 0.71
CA THR A 12 4.32 -32.72 2.03
C THR A 12 4.87 -34.14 1.92
N LYS A 13 4.44 -34.92 0.91
CA LYS A 13 4.87 -36.32 0.69
C LYS A 13 6.17 -36.49 -0.10
N HIS A 14 6.76 -35.40 -0.61
CA HIS A 14 7.91 -35.49 -1.51
C HIS A 14 9.22 -35.69 -0.75
N LYS A 15 9.59 -36.95 -0.47
CA LYS A 15 10.72 -37.31 0.41
C LYS A 15 12.07 -36.69 0.02
N GLU A 16 12.31 -36.47 -1.27
CA GLU A 16 13.57 -35.87 -1.75
C GLU A 16 13.70 -34.38 -1.39
N THR A 17 12.58 -33.66 -1.37
CA THR A 17 12.57 -32.20 -1.11
C THR A 17 12.04 -31.85 0.29
N ASN A 18 11.40 -32.82 0.95
CA ASN A 18 10.87 -32.71 2.30
C ASN A 18 11.15 -33.98 3.12
N PRO A 19 12.43 -34.29 3.42
CA PRO A 19 12.81 -35.50 4.13
C PRO A 19 12.29 -35.54 5.58
N SER A 20 11.98 -34.38 6.17
CA SER A 20 11.39 -34.25 7.50
C SER A 20 9.91 -34.65 7.56
N GLY A 21 9.22 -34.71 6.41
CA GLY A 21 7.78 -34.99 6.35
C GLY A 21 6.91 -33.89 6.95
N GLU A 22 7.45 -32.68 7.10
CA GLU A 22 6.71 -31.52 7.63
C GLU A 22 5.58 -31.10 6.68
N ASP A 23 4.52 -30.52 7.24
CA ASP A 23 3.43 -29.98 6.45
C ASP A 23 3.89 -28.79 5.62
N ILE A 24 3.57 -28.82 4.33
CA ILE A 24 3.87 -27.74 3.38
C ILE A 24 2.58 -27.05 3.00
N TRP A 25 2.55 -25.74 3.21
CA TRP A 25 1.38 -24.88 3.04
C TRP A 25 1.55 -23.98 1.82
N TRP A 26 0.44 -23.61 1.19
CA TRP A 26 0.44 -22.60 0.15
C TRP A 26 0.61 -21.20 0.75
N GLY A 27 1.53 -20.42 0.20
CA GLY A 27 1.82 -19.05 0.62
C GLY A 27 0.84 -18.03 0.03
N PRO A 28 0.64 -16.88 0.71
CA PRO A 28 -0.32 -15.87 0.27
C PRO A 28 0.06 -15.27 -1.09
N ASN A 29 -0.93 -14.80 -1.85
CA ASN A 29 -0.71 -14.04 -3.09
C ASN A 29 0.25 -14.71 -4.11
N ASN A 30 0.17 -16.04 -4.24
CA ASN A 30 1.05 -16.84 -5.11
C ASN A 30 2.55 -16.78 -4.74
N SER A 31 2.90 -16.55 -3.48
CA SER A 31 4.30 -16.52 -3.01
C SER A 31 4.98 -17.90 -2.93
N GLY A 32 4.41 -18.93 -3.56
CA GLY A 32 4.92 -20.30 -3.50
C GLY A 32 4.44 -21.07 -2.29
N TYR A 33 5.32 -21.87 -1.69
CA TYR A 33 5.02 -22.76 -0.57
C TYR A 33 5.84 -22.39 0.67
N THR A 34 5.30 -22.64 1.86
CA THR A 34 5.99 -22.43 3.13
C THR A 34 5.81 -23.64 4.06
N LYS A 35 6.80 -23.87 4.92
CA LYS A 35 6.71 -24.83 6.04
C LYS A 35 6.21 -24.18 7.32
N ASP A 36 6.29 -22.86 7.40
CA ASP A 36 5.85 -22.08 8.55
C ASP A 36 4.37 -21.71 8.38
N ILE A 37 3.52 -22.28 9.24
CA ILE A 37 2.07 -22.04 9.21
C ILE A 37 1.71 -20.57 9.47
N THR A 38 2.57 -19.82 10.17
CA THR A 38 2.34 -18.37 10.42
C THR A 38 2.54 -17.53 9.17
N GLN A 39 3.23 -18.07 8.16
CA GLN A 39 3.44 -17.43 6.86
C GLN A 39 2.55 -18.01 5.77
N ALA A 40 1.70 -19.00 6.10
CA ALA A 40 0.78 -19.60 5.15
C ALA A 40 -0.32 -18.60 4.74
N GLY A 41 -0.79 -18.74 3.50
CA GLY A 41 -1.93 -17.96 3.01
C GLY A 41 -3.21 -18.37 3.72
N ILE A 42 -4.01 -17.38 4.10
CA ILE A 42 -5.37 -17.57 4.63
C ILE A 42 -6.34 -17.33 3.48
N TYR A 43 -7.15 -18.33 3.16
CA TYR A 43 -8.03 -18.32 1.98
C TYR A 43 -9.50 -18.39 2.38
N THR A 44 -10.35 -17.67 1.66
CA THR A 44 -11.81 -17.84 1.74
C THR A 44 -12.25 -19.10 1.01
N GLU A 45 -13.51 -19.49 1.21
CA GLU A 45 -14.09 -20.64 0.51
C GLU A 45 -14.05 -20.47 -1.02
N GLU A 46 -14.33 -19.26 -1.52
CA GLU A 46 -14.28 -18.95 -2.95
C GLU A 46 -12.86 -19.10 -3.52
N GLN A 47 -11.85 -18.64 -2.77
CA GLN A 47 -10.45 -18.76 -3.17
C GLN A 47 -9.99 -20.23 -3.18
N VAL A 48 -10.46 -21.04 -2.23
CA VAL A 48 -10.20 -22.49 -2.21
C VAL A 48 -10.84 -23.19 -3.41
N ILE A 49 -12.08 -22.83 -3.78
CA ILE A 49 -12.77 -23.37 -4.95
C ILE A 49 -11.98 -23.04 -6.22
N ASP A 50 -11.52 -21.79 -6.35
CA ASP A 50 -10.71 -21.37 -7.48
C ASP A 50 -9.35 -22.08 -7.54
N HIS A 51 -8.68 -22.23 -6.40
CA HIS A 51 -7.44 -22.98 -6.28
C HIS A 51 -7.58 -24.43 -6.76
N ARG A 52 -8.65 -25.11 -6.37
CA ARG A 52 -8.95 -26.49 -6.78
C ARG A 52 -9.18 -26.63 -8.28
N LYS A 53 -9.73 -25.61 -8.94
CA LYS A 53 -9.90 -25.61 -10.41
C LYS A 53 -8.55 -25.58 -11.14
N HIS A 54 -7.61 -24.77 -10.65
CA HIS A 54 -6.31 -24.56 -11.31
C HIS A 54 -5.27 -25.62 -11.00
N HIS A 55 -5.27 -26.18 -9.79
CA HIS A 55 -4.26 -27.13 -9.34
C HIS A 55 -4.75 -28.59 -9.24
N GLY A 56 -6.07 -28.81 -9.36
CA GLY A 56 -6.70 -30.11 -9.21
C GLY A 56 -7.00 -30.47 -7.74
N GLN A 57 -8.02 -31.30 -7.53
CA GLN A 57 -8.50 -31.62 -6.18
C GLN A 57 -7.54 -32.50 -5.37
N ASN A 58 -6.72 -33.32 -6.04
CA ASN A 58 -5.89 -34.35 -5.40
C ASN A 58 -4.52 -33.85 -4.92
N VAL A 59 -4.15 -32.59 -5.20
CA VAL A 59 -2.84 -32.05 -4.84
C VAL A 59 -2.87 -31.18 -3.57
N SER A 60 -4.06 -30.87 -3.06
CA SER A 60 -4.24 -29.97 -1.93
C SER A 60 -5.27 -30.49 -0.92
N GLU A 61 -4.92 -30.42 0.36
CA GLU A 61 -5.80 -30.67 1.51
C GLU A 61 -6.22 -29.32 2.10
N ILE A 62 -7.51 -29.18 2.42
CA ILE A 62 -8.08 -27.92 2.91
C ILE A 62 -8.27 -28.04 4.42
N VAL A 63 -7.61 -27.16 5.16
CA VAL A 63 -7.59 -27.18 6.62
C VAL A 63 -8.36 -25.97 7.12
N PRO A 64 -9.53 -26.14 7.77
CA PRO A 64 -10.28 -25.02 8.33
C PRO A 64 -9.48 -24.35 9.44
N ILE A 65 -9.54 -23.03 9.48
CA ILE A 65 -8.93 -22.21 10.53
C ILE A 65 -10.03 -21.84 11.51
N ASP A 66 -9.83 -22.21 12.77
CA ASP A 66 -10.63 -21.69 13.87
C ASP A 66 -10.23 -20.24 14.11
N VAL A 67 -10.87 -19.35 13.38
CA VAL A 67 -10.81 -17.91 13.64
C VAL A 67 -11.63 -17.66 14.89
N GLN A 68 -10.96 -17.58 16.04
CA GLN A 68 -11.60 -16.98 17.19
C GLN A 68 -11.93 -15.52 16.83
N PRO A 69 -13.17 -15.07 17.06
CA PRO A 69 -13.48 -13.66 16.93
C PRO A 69 -12.51 -12.87 17.82
N TRP A 70 -12.04 -11.74 17.30
CA TRP A 70 -11.19 -10.84 18.06
C TRP A 70 -11.93 -10.46 19.35
N SER A 71 -11.21 -10.39 20.48
CA SER A 71 -11.83 -9.91 21.71
C SER A 71 -12.37 -8.49 21.52
N ASP A 72 -13.43 -8.14 22.25
CA ASP A 72 -13.99 -6.78 22.21
C ASP A 72 -12.92 -5.71 22.52
N GLU A 73 -11.99 -6.03 23.42
CA GLU A 73 -10.82 -5.19 23.75
C GLU A 73 -9.92 -4.96 22.52
N THR A 74 -9.64 -6.02 21.75
CA THR A 74 -8.81 -5.90 20.55
C THR A 74 -9.52 -5.12 19.45
N ILE A 75 -10.83 -5.31 19.31
CA ILE A 75 -11.67 -4.52 18.39
C ILE A 75 -11.66 -3.03 18.78
N GLN A 76 -11.82 -2.73 20.07
CA GLN A 76 -11.80 -1.35 20.57
C GLN A 76 -10.43 -0.70 20.37
N MET A 77 -9.35 -1.41 20.66
CA MET A 77 -7.98 -0.92 20.46
C MET A 77 -7.71 -0.61 18.99
N ASN A 78 -8.10 -1.49 18.08
CA ASN A 78 -7.97 -1.26 16.65
C ASN A 78 -8.79 -0.06 16.18
N LYS A 79 -10.02 0.10 16.66
CA LYS A 79 -10.85 1.28 16.35
C LYS A 79 -10.18 2.57 16.81
N PHE A 80 -9.60 2.57 18.02
CA PHE A 80 -8.85 3.71 18.54
C PHE A 80 -7.64 4.05 17.67
N HIS A 81 -6.81 3.07 17.32
CA HIS A 81 -5.66 3.27 16.45
C HIS A 81 -6.05 3.80 15.06
N LEU A 82 -7.10 3.24 14.45
CA LEU A 82 -7.64 3.71 13.17
C LEU A 82 -8.14 5.15 13.27
N SER A 83 -8.80 5.54 14.37
CA SER A 83 -9.23 6.92 14.60
C SER A 83 -8.03 7.86 14.66
N LYS A 84 -6.98 7.49 15.38
CA LYS A 84 -5.75 8.30 15.48
C LYS A 84 -5.04 8.44 14.14
N GLN A 85 -4.98 7.37 13.35
CA GLN A 85 -4.43 7.44 12.00
C GLN A 85 -5.23 8.38 11.09
N LYS A 86 -6.57 8.33 11.16
CA LYS A 86 -7.44 9.26 10.40
C LYS A 86 -7.22 10.72 10.80
N GLU A 87 -7.13 11.00 12.10
CA GLU A 87 -6.83 12.35 12.60
C GLU A 87 -5.50 12.88 12.06
N LEU A 88 -4.46 12.03 12.04
CA LEU A 88 -3.15 12.40 11.50
C LEU A 88 -3.20 12.66 10.00
N ILE A 89 -3.90 11.83 9.22
CA ILE A 89 -4.06 12.02 7.78
C ILE A 89 -4.77 13.35 7.49
N GLU A 90 -5.85 13.63 8.22
CA GLU A 90 -6.60 14.88 8.08
C GLU A 90 -5.70 16.10 8.38
N HIS A 91 -4.92 16.04 9.47
CA HIS A 91 -3.97 17.10 9.81
C HIS A 91 -2.94 17.35 8.70
N TRP A 92 -2.35 16.29 8.13
CA TRP A 92 -1.36 16.42 7.06
C TRP A 92 -1.96 16.93 5.75
N ASN A 93 -3.21 16.56 5.44
CA ASN A 93 -3.91 17.11 4.28
C ASN A 93 -4.12 18.63 4.42
N GLN A 94 -4.51 19.10 5.61
CA GLN A 94 -4.65 20.53 5.88
C GLN A 94 -3.31 21.26 5.73
N LYS A 95 -2.21 20.68 6.23
CA LYS A 95 -0.85 21.24 6.05
C LYS A 95 -0.42 21.29 4.59
N LEU A 96 -0.78 20.27 3.81
CA LEU A 96 -0.51 20.25 2.38
C LEU A 96 -1.26 21.37 1.64
N ASP A 97 -2.53 21.59 1.97
CA ASP A 97 -3.33 22.68 1.38
C ASP A 97 -2.77 24.07 1.73
N GLU A 98 -2.33 24.27 2.98
CA GLU A 98 -1.64 25.50 3.39
C GLU A 98 -0.36 25.74 2.57
N ALA A 99 0.47 24.70 2.42
CA ALA A 99 1.70 24.79 1.65
C ALA A 99 1.43 25.08 0.16
N GLN A 100 0.40 24.47 -0.43
CA GLN A 100 0.00 24.73 -1.82
C GLN A 100 -0.43 26.18 -2.05
N LYS A 101 -1.16 26.78 -1.10
CA LYS A 101 -1.54 28.20 -1.15
C LYS A 101 -0.31 29.11 -1.10
N LEU A 102 0.65 28.81 -0.22
CA LEU A 102 1.91 29.56 -0.14
C LEU A 102 2.72 29.48 -1.45
N VAL A 103 2.81 28.28 -2.04
CA VAL A 103 3.49 28.08 -3.32
C VAL A 103 2.80 28.86 -4.44
N LYS A 104 1.47 28.88 -4.47
CA LYS A 104 0.71 29.67 -5.45
C LYS A 104 1.02 31.17 -5.32
N HIS A 105 0.95 31.69 -4.10
CA HIS A 105 1.25 33.11 -3.84
C HIS A 105 2.71 33.46 -4.20
N ALA A 106 3.66 32.59 -3.88
CA ALA A 106 5.06 32.78 -4.27
C ALA A 106 5.24 32.83 -5.80
N LYS A 107 4.52 31.99 -6.56
CA LYS A 107 4.54 32.01 -8.03
C LYS A 107 3.98 33.33 -8.59
N GLU A 108 2.86 33.80 -8.02
CA GLU A 108 2.26 35.09 -8.41
C GLU A 108 3.23 36.26 -8.19
N ASN A 109 3.92 36.28 -7.03
CA ASN A 109 4.93 37.29 -6.74
C ASN A 109 6.12 37.23 -7.71
N VAL A 110 6.64 36.03 -7.99
CA VAL A 110 7.74 35.87 -8.96
C VAL A 110 7.35 36.39 -10.33
N ASN A 111 6.14 36.10 -10.80
CA ASN A 111 5.65 36.60 -12.09
C ASN A 111 5.56 38.14 -12.10
N SER A 112 5.00 38.74 -11.05
CA SER A 112 4.89 40.19 -10.92
C SER A 112 6.26 40.89 -10.90
N TYR A 113 7.25 40.32 -10.21
CA TYR A 113 8.61 40.84 -10.22
C TYR A 113 9.27 40.71 -11.60
N GLN A 114 9.06 39.60 -12.31
CA GLN A 114 9.57 39.43 -13.67
C GLN A 114 8.99 40.47 -14.64
N GLU A 115 7.71 40.80 -14.53
CA GLU A 115 7.08 41.85 -15.32
C GLU A 115 7.66 43.24 -14.99
N SER A 116 7.81 43.55 -13.71
CA SER A 116 8.39 44.80 -13.24
C SER A 116 9.83 44.99 -13.75
N VAL A 117 10.65 43.94 -13.70
CA VAL A 117 12.03 43.96 -14.22
C VAL A 117 12.05 44.16 -15.73
N LYS A 118 11.15 43.51 -16.48
CA LYS A 118 11.03 43.72 -17.94
C LYS A 118 10.70 45.18 -18.27
N GLN A 119 9.78 45.79 -17.53
CA GLN A 119 9.39 47.18 -17.72
C GLN A 119 10.57 48.13 -17.44
N LEU A 120 11.24 47.97 -16.31
CA LEU A 120 12.41 48.79 -15.95
C LEU A 120 13.53 48.70 -17.00
N ASN A 121 13.81 47.50 -17.52
CA ASN A 121 14.80 47.32 -18.58
C ASN A 121 14.41 48.04 -19.88
N MET A 122 13.11 48.07 -20.22
CA MET A 122 12.61 48.80 -21.39
C MET A 122 12.79 50.31 -21.20
N GLU A 123 12.45 50.84 -20.02
CA GLU A 123 12.62 52.25 -19.67
C GLU A 123 14.09 52.68 -19.70
N LEU A 124 14.99 51.85 -19.14
CA LEU A 124 16.43 52.10 -19.17
C LEU A 124 16.95 52.21 -20.62
N LYS A 125 16.54 51.27 -21.49
CA LYS A 125 16.93 51.27 -22.90
C LYS A 125 16.47 52.52 -23.63
N ILE A 126 15.27 53.02 -23.33
CA ILE A 126 14.75 54.29 -23.90
C ILE A 126 15.62 55.46 -23.44
N GLN A 127 15.97 55.53 -22.16
CA GLN A 127 16.83 56.59 -21.63
C GLN A 127 18.23 56.60 -22.26
N GLU A 128 18.81 55.42 -22.49
CA GLU A 128 20.10 55.29 -23.18
C GLU A 128 20.03 55.78 -24.64
N MET A 129 18.96 55.45 -25.37
CA MET A 129 18.75 55.93 -26.74
C MET A 129 18.58 57.46 -26.80
N LEU A 130 17.96 58.07 -25.78
CA LEU A 130 17.78 59.52 -25.70
C LEU A 130 19.08 60.27 -25.35
N LYS A 131 20.02 59.66 -24.64
CA LYS A 131 21.31 60.27 -24.28
C LYS A 131 22.34 60.24 -25.41
N ASN A 132 22.18 59.34 -26.38
CA ASN A 132 23.12 59.11 -27.48
C ASN A 132 22.71 59.81 -28.80
N ASN A 133 21.61 60.58 -28.80
CA ASN A 133 21.16 61.44 -29.89
C ASN A 133 21.33 62.91 -29.51
#